data_AF-A0A925Z3A9-F1
#
_entry.id   AF-A0A925Z3A9-F1
#
_cell.length_a   1.000
_cell.length_b   1.000
_cell.length_c   1.000
_cell.angle_alpha   90.00
_cell.angle_beta   90.00
_cell.angle_gamma   90.00
#
_symmetry.space_group_name_H-M   'P 1'
#
loop_
_entity.id
_entity.type
_entity.pdbx_description
1 polymer ?
#
loop_
_entity_poly.entity_id
_entity_poly.type
_entity_poly.pdbx_seq_one_letter_code
_entity_poly.pdbx_strand_id
1 'polypeptide(L)' 'MARQTPIEDYRNIGIMAHIDAGKTTTTERILYYTGKSHKIGEVHDGAATMDWM' A
#
# COMPACT_ATOMS: atom_id res chain seq x y z
N MET A 1 14.83 -19.54 -11.29
CA MET A 1 15.53 -18.23 -11.29
C MET A 1 16.02 -17.96 -9.89
N ALA A 2 17.27 -17.50 -9.72
CA ALA A 2 17.76 -17.06 -8.42
C ALA A 2 17.08 -15.75 -8.02
N ARG A 3 16.80 -15.55 -6.72
CA ARG A 3 16.19 -14.32 -6.21
C ARG A 3 17.14 -13.14 -6.45
N GLN A 4 16.63 -12.02 -6.97
CA GLN A 4 17.41 -10.78 -7.15
C GLN A 4 17.59 -9.99 -5.84
N THR A 5 16.63 -10.13 -4.92
CA THR A 5 16.62 -9.42 -3.64
C THR A 5 16.99 -10.39 -2.51
N PRO A 6 17.89 -10.01 -1.58
CA PRO A 6 18.18 -10.80 -0.37
C PRO A 6 16.91 -11.05 0.46
N ILE A 7 16.81 -12.22 1.11
CA ILE A 7 15.62 -12.57 1.90
C ILE A 7 15.40 -11.63 3.09
N GLU A 8 16.49 -11.13 3.67
CA GLU A 8 16.53 -10.17 4.78
C GLU A 8 15.94 -8.80 4.45
N ASP A 9 15.74 -8.49 3.16
CA ASP A 9 15.14 -7.23 2.71
C ASP A 9 13.62 -7.34 2.43
N TYR A 10 13.06 -8.55 2.37
CA TYR A 10 11.61 -8.71 2.20
C TYR A 10 10.84 -8.34 3.46
N ARG A 11 9.69 -7.68 3.29
CA ARG A 11 8.77 -7.33 4.39
C ARG A 11 7.36 -7.79 4.02
N ASN A 12 6.83 -8.73 4.79
CA ASN A 12 5.44 -9.16 4.69
C ASN A 12 4.66 -8.44 5.80
N ILE A 13 3.75 -7.54 5.42
CA ILE A 13 3.00 -6.71 6.36
C ILE A 13 1.51 -6.71 5.98
N GLY A 14 0.65 -6.56 7.00
CA GLY A 14 -0.78 -6.38 6.84
C GLY A 14 -1.29 -5.30 7.78
N ILE A 15 -2.20 -4.44 7.29
CA ILE A 15 -2.79 -3.37 8.08
C ILE A 15 -4.18 -3.82 8.51
N MET A 16 -4.38 -4.01 9.82
CA MET A 16 -5.67 -4.33 10.42
C MET A 16 -6.09 -3.18 11.34
N ALA A 17 -7.31 -2.69 11.18
CA ALA A 17 -7.84 -1.60 11.98
C ALA A 17 -9.37 -1.72 12.09
N HIS A 18 -9.93 -1.03 13.08
CA HIS A 18 -11.38 -0.87 13.24
C HIS A 18 -12.02 -0.20 12.01
N ILE A 19 -13.35 -0.27 11.88
CA ILE A 19 -14.07 0.42 10.80
C ILE A 19 -13.78 1.93 10.88
N ASP A 20 -13.57 2.54 9.71
CA ASP A 20 -13.23 3.95 9.52
C ASP A 20 -11.94 4.46 10.19
N ALA A 21 -11.06 3.57 10.69
CA ALA A 21 -9.77 3.93 11.27
C ALA A 21 -8.65 4.25 10.24
N GLY A 22 -8.98 4.38 8.95
CA GLY A 22 -8.01 4.77 7.92
C GLY A 22 -7.08 3.66 7.42
N LYS A 23 -7.48 2.38 7.52
CA LYS A 23 -6.74 1.23 6.94
C LYS A 23 -6.39 1.48 5.46
N THR A 24 -7.39 1.84 4.66
CA THR A 24 -7.23 2.08 3.22
C THR A 24 -6.34 3.29 2.96
N THR A 25 -6.56 4.41 3.65
CA THR A 25 -5.75 5.63 3.50
C THR A 25 -4.27 5.40 3.83
N THR A 26 -3.99 4.55 4.81
CA THR A 26 -2.62 4.19 5.20
C THR A 26 -1.93 3.36 4.11
N THR A 27 -2.64 2.39 3.52
CA THR A 27 -2.13 1.61 2.38
C THR A 27 -1.79 2.51 1.19
N GLU A 28 -2.68 3.44 0.82
CA GLU A 28 -2.45 4.37 -0.30
C GLU A 28 -1.19 5.22 -0.10
N ARG A 29 -0.94 5.69 1.13
CA ARG A 29 0.27 6.45 1.45
C ARG A 29 1.54 5.59 1.33
N ILE A 30 1.50 4.34 1.77
CA ILE A 30 2.64 3.42 1.61
C ILE A 30 2.95 3.21 0.12
N LEU A 31 1.92 2.99 -0.71
CA LEU A 31 2.10 2.82 -2.15
C LEU A 31 2.65 4.08 -2.81
N TYR A 32 2.19 5.27 -2.39
CA TYR A 32 2.71 6.53 -2.90
C TYR A 32 4.18 6.76 -2.53
N TYR A 33 4.53 6.63 -1.24
CA TYR A 33 5.90 6.90 -0.77
C TYR A 33 6.92 5.86 -1.25
N THR A 34 6.48 4.63 -1.53
CA THR A 34 7.33 3.60 -2.14
C THR A 34 7.47 3.75 -3.66
N GLY A 35 6.78 4.74 -4.26
CA GLY A 35 6.77 4.96 -5.70
C GLY A 35 6.03 3.87 -6.49
N LYS A 36 5.26 3.01 -5.81
CA LYS A 36 4.41 1.98 -6.44
C LYS A 36 3.14 2.56 -7.06
N SER A 37 2.64 3.67 -6.52
CA SER A 37 1.55 4.46 -7.11
C SER A 37 1.98 5.91 -7.27
N HIS A 38 1.59 6.54 -8.38
CA HIS A 38 1.91 7.94 -8.69
C HIS A 38 0.77 8.91 -8.34
N LYS A 39 -0.31 8.42 -7.72
CA LYS A 39 -1.47 9.23 -7.33
C LYS A 39 -1.78 8.99 -5.86
N ILE A 40 -1.91 10.08 -5.08
CA ILE A 40 -2.54 10.03 -3.75
C ILE A 40 -4.03 10.26 -4.00
N GLY A 41 -4.81 9.19 -4.02
CA GLY A 41 -6.26 9.29 -3.91
C GLY A 41 -6.65 9.29 -2.43
N GLU A 42 -7.41 10.29 -1.97
CA GLU A 42 -8.10 10.12 -0.70
C GLU A 42 -9.30 9.19 -0.90
N VAL A 43 -9.44 8.22 0.00
CA VAL A 43 -10.54 7.26 0.01
C VAL A 43 -11.89 7.97 0.14
N HIS A 44 -11.90 9.13 0.80
CA HIS A 44 -13.07 9.98 1.00
C HIS A 44 -13.63 10.53 -0.32
N ASP A 45 -12.78 10.70 -1.34
CA ASP A 45 -13.16 11.20 -2.67
C ASP A 45 -13.43 10.07 -3.68
N GLY A 46 -13.43 8.80 -3.24
CA GLY A 46 -13.62 7.64 -4.11
C GLY A 46 -12.48 7.42 -5.13
N ALA A 47 -11.36 8.14 -4.96
CA ALA A 47 -10.20 8.09 -5.86
C ALA A 47 -9.13 7.08 -5.42
N ALA A 48 -9.35 6.36 -4.31
CA ALA A 48 -8.47 5.29 -3.86
C ALA A 48 -8.61 4.09 -4.79
N THR A 49 -7.69 4.00 -5.76
CA THR A 49 -7.57 2.86 -6.65
C THR A 49 -6.54 1.90 -6.06
N MET A 50 -7.01 0.87 -5.35
CA MET A 50 -6.15 -0.30 -5.16
C MET A 50 -6.01 -0.95 -6.53
N ASP A 51 -4.90 -0.69 -7.21
CA ASP A 51 -4.55 -1.40 -8.44
C ASP A 51 -4.52 -2.89 -8.10
N TRP A 52 -5.08 -3.70 -8.98
CA TRP A 52 -5.37 -5.11 -8.79
C TRP A 52 -4.06 -5.86 -8.99
N MET A 53 -3.15 -5.67 -8.04
CA MET A 53 -1.86 -6.36 -7.91
C MET A 53 -2.04 -7.79 -7.40
#